data_AF-A0A959UVJ5-F1
#
_entry.id   AF-A0A959UVJ5-F1
#
_cell.length_a   1.000
_cell.length_b   1.000
_cell.length_c   1.000
_cell.angle_alpha   90.00
_cell.angle_beta   90.00
_cell.angle_gamma   90.00
#
_symmetry.space_group_name_H-M   'P 1'
#
loop_
_entity.id
_entity.type
_entity.pdbx_description
1 polymer ?
#
loop_
_entity_poly.entity_id
_entity_poly.type
_entity_poly.pdbx_seq_one_letter_code
_entity_poly.pdbx_strand_id
1 'polypeptide(L)'
;MSARLFPIPFVALLLTGCLREELPVDPSPRGEAMQLQVCMGPGYQDQLWIDLGTGTVVATNPKGAWDLAFDSKPDGWHIWLNGSKLMTAWNVGAVDITQPTDTTGMHDARRIDAPSGHPDSTAFGNAWGSGDVFVVDLG
;
A
#
# COMPACT_ATOMS: atom_id res chain seq x y z
N MET A 1 -65.13 34.60 9.56
CA MET A 1 -63.72 34.39 9.15
C MET A 1 -62.93 34.01 10.41
N SER A 2 -62.74 32.72 10.67
CA SER A 2 -62.02 32.25 11.87
C SER A 2 -60.56 32.00 11.50
N ALA A 3 -59.67 32.94 11.82
CA ALA A 3 -58.25 32.76 11.64
C ALA A 3 -57.77 31.65 12.59
N ARG A 4 -57.40 30.49 12.03
CA ARG A 4 -56.73 29.41 12.77
C ARG A 4 -55.31 29.90 13.06
N LEU A 5 -55.04 30.32 14.30
CA LEU A 5 -53.66 30.60 14.74
C LEU A 5 -52.87 29.30 14.67
N PHE A 6 -51.96 29.23 13.70
CA PHE A 6 -51.03 28.13 13.53
C PHE A 6 -49.97 28.21 14.65
N PRO A 7 -49.64 27.12 15.38
CA PRO A 7 -48.76 27.14 16.56
C PRO A 7 -47.27 27.23 16.19
N ILE A 8 -46.93 28.10 15.23
CA ILE A 8 -45.58 28.33 14.71
C ILE A 8 -44.60 28.85 15.79
N PRO A 9 -44.98 29.76 16.73
CA PRO A 9 -43.99 30.27 17.68
C PRO A 9 -43.53 29.23 18.71
N PHE A 10 -44.36 28.23 19.03
CA PHE A 10 -44.02 27.21 20.04
C PHE A 10 -43.03 26.15 19.51
N VAL A 11 -43.09 25.84 18.21
CA VAL A 11 -42.17 24.89 17.55
C VAL A 11 -40.76 25.47 17.43
N ALA A 12 -40.63 26.79 17.23
CA ALA A 12 -39.34 27.46 17.13
C ALA A 12 -38.52 27.42 18.43
N LEU A 13 -39.18 27.37 19.59
CA LEU A 13 -38.54 27.27 20.91
C LEU A 13 -37.94 25.89 21.20
N LEU A 14 -38.39 24.84 20.52
CA LEU A 14 -37.88 23.47 20.71
C LEU A 14 -36.59 23.19 19.92
N LEU A 15 -36.18 24.10 19.03
CA LEU A 15 -34.98 23.95 18.19
C LEU A 15 -33.74 24.67 18.76
N THR A 16 -33.87 25.36 19.89
CA THR A 16 -32.74 25.98 20.58
C THR A 16 -32.09 24.99 21.54
N GLY A 17 -31.49 23.92 20.99
CA GLY A 17 -30.58 23.07 21.77
C GLY A 17 -29.22 23.73 21.83
N CYS A 18 -28.76 24.12 23.02
CA CYS A 18 -27.37 24.56 23.21
C CYS A 18 -26.49 23.30 23.21
N LEU A 19 -25.57 23.19 22.25
CA LEU A 19 -24.52 22.17 22.30
C LEU A 19 -23.73 22.42 23.59
N ARG A 20 -23.64 21.41 24.47
CA ARG A 20 -22.87 21.54 25.72
C ARG A 20 -21.41 21.80 25.34
N GLU A 21 -20.81 22.83 25.93
CA GLU A 21 -19.37 23.10 25.75
C GLU A 21 -18.58 21.84 26.09
N GLU A 22 -17.83 21.33 25.10
CA GLU A 22 -16.91 20.22 25.34
C GLU A 22 -15.70 20.76 26.10
N LEU A 23 -15.34 20.09 27.19
CA LEU A 23 -14.11 20.36 27.90
C LEU A 23 -12.95 19.89 27.01
N PRO A 24 -11.96 20.74 26.71
CA PRO A 24 -10.76 20.32 25.98
C PRO A 24 -10.09 19.17 26.74
N VAL A 25 -9.77 18.08 26.03
CA VAL A 25 -8.91 17.03 26.57
C VAL A 25 -7.49 17.56 26.60
N ASP A 26 -6.82 17.49 27.76
CA ASP A 26 -5.43 17.89 27.86
C ASP A 26 -4.57 17.08 26.88
N PRO A 27 -3.68 17.72 26.11
CA PRO A 27 -2.81 17.01 25.20
C PRO A 27 -1.94 16.04 26.01
N SER A 28 -1.92 14.78 25.58
CA SER A 28 -0.99 13.79 26.15
C SER A 28 0.43 14.34 26.09
N PRO A 29 1.23 14.24 27.17
CA PRO A 29 2.64 14.59 27.11
C PRO A 29 3.28 13.73 26.01
N ARG A 30 3.76 14.39 24.95
CA ARG A 30 4.52 13.69 23.91
C ARG A 30 5.88 13.35 24.52
N GLY A 31 6.34 12.12 24.33
CA GLY A 31 7.70 11.74 24.68
C GLY A 31 8.73 12.51 23.85
N GLU A 32 10.01 12.29 24.13
CA GLU A 32 11.08 12.86 23.31
C GLU A 32 11.05 12.26 21.90
N ALA A 33 11.22 13.12 20.89
CA ALA A 33 11.35 12.70 19.51
C ALA A 33 12.83 12.53 19.16
N MET A 34 13.18 11.39 18.57
CA MET A 34 14.50 11.17 17.99
C MET A 34 14.50 11.64 16.53
N GLN A 35 15.49 12.44 16.15
CA GLN A 35 15.72 12.84 14.76
C GLN A 35 16.86 12.01 14.19
N LEU A 36 16.62 11.39 13.03
CA LEU A 36 17.64 10.68 12.28
C LEU A 36 17.72 11.26 10.88
N GLN A 37 18.92 11.64 10.46
CA GLN A 37 19.22 12.01 9.08
C GLN A 37 20.16 10.96 8.50
N VAL A 38 19.78 10.38 7.36
CA VAL A 38 20.59 9.37 6.67
C VAL A 38 21.00 9.88 5.30
N CYS A 39 22.26 9.70 4.93
CA CYS A 39 22.78 10.08 3.62
C CYS A 39 22.53 8.95 2.61
N MET A 40 21.65 9.18 1.62
CA MET A 40 21.39 8.23 0.53
C MET A 40 22.29 8.45 -0.70
N GLY A 41 23.07 9.54 -0.70
CA GLY A 41 23.79 10.02 -1.87
C GLY A 41 22.85 10.58 -2.96
N PRO A 42 23.42 11.23 -3.98
CA PRO A 42 22.63 11.90 -5.03
C PRO A 42 21.96 10.94 -6.02
N GLY A 43 22.44 9.68 -6.08
CA GLY A 43 22.05 8.72 -7.11
C GLY A 43 20.90 7.80 -6.75
N TYR A 44 20.48 7.75 -5.48
CA TYR A 44 19.44 6.81 -5.01
C TYR A 44 19.68 5.38 -5.51
N GLN A 45 20.94 4.95 -5.49
CA GLN A 45 21.35 3.64 -6.03
C GLN A 45 21.11 2.53 -5.01
N ASP A 46 21.10 2.88 -3.72
CA ASP A 46 21.01 1.96 -2.62
C ASP A 46 19.69 2.11 -1.86
N GLN A 47 19.25 0.99 -1.29
CA GLN A 47 18.24 0.91 -0.24
C GLN A 47 18.93 0.82 1.12
N LEU A 48 18.45 1.58 2.10
CA LEU A 48 19.01 1.64 3.45
C LEU A 48 17.99 1.08 4.44
N TRP A 49 18.44 0.13 5.27
CA TRP A 49 17.63 -0.49 6.31
C TRP A 49 17.98 0.15 7.64
N ILE A 50 16.99 0.75 8.29
CA ILE A 50 17.16 1.55 9.51
C ILE A 50 16.51 0.81 10.67
N ASP A 51 17.28 0.60 11.74
CA ASP A 51 16.72 0.23 13.04
C ASP A 51 16.25 1.52 13.75
N LEU A 52 14.93 1.62 13.96
CA LEU A 52 14.32 2.79 14.60
C LEU A 52 14.58 2.84 16.12
N GLY A 53 14.89 1.71 16.75
CA GLY A 53 15.18 1.65 18.19
C GLY A 53 16.56 2.21 18.52
N THR A 54 17.55 1.95 17.67
CA THR A 54 18.92 2.48 17.82
C THR A 54 19.17 3.74 16.99
N GLY A 55 18.33 4.01 15.98
CA GLY A 55 18.52 5.06 14.99
C GLY A 55 19.74 4.84 14.09
N THR A 56 20.08 3.59 13.79
CA THR A 56 21.26 3.26 12.97
C THR A 56 20.89 2.55 11.69
N VAL A 57 21.65 2.80 10.63
CA VAL A 57 21.58 1.98 9.41
C VAL A 57 22.22 0.62 9.71
N VAL A 58 21.44 -0.44 9.59
CA VAL A 58 21.88 -1.82 9.85
C VAL A 58 22.28 -2.57 8.58
N ALA A 59 21.82 -2.10 7.41
CA ALA A 59 22.27 -2.61 6.11
C ALA A 59 22.09 -1.57 5.01
N THR A 60 22.97 -1.64 4.01
CA THR A 60 22.90 -0.87 2.76
C THR A 60 23.13 -1.83 1.61
N ASN A 61 22.22 -1.83 0.64
CA ASN A 61 22.28 -2.74 -0.51
C ASN A 61 21.91 -1.98 -1.79
N PRO A 62 22.41 -2.38 -2.97
CA PRO A 62 21.90 -1.86 -4.23
C PRO A 62 20.40 -2.11 -4.35
N LYS A 63 19.63 -1.13 -4.84
CA LYS A 63 18.17 -1.25 -4.98
C LYS A 63 17.74 -2.41 -5.88
N GLY A 64 18.56 -2.71 -6.90
CA GLY A 64 18.36 -3.79 -7.86
C GLY A 64 18.96 -5.14 -7.45
N ALA A 65 19.42 -5.31 -6.21
CA ALA A 65 20.07 -6.54 -5.75
C ALA A 65 19.14 -7.76 -5.63
N TRP A 66 17.84 -7.60 -5.89
CA TRP A 66 16.82 -8.64 -5.79
C TRP A 66 15.82 -8.50 -6.95
N ASP A 67 15.10 -9.59 -7.25
CA ASP A 67 14.10 -9.65 -8.31
C ASP A 67 12.70 -9.91 -7.75
N LEU A 68 12.55 -11.05 -7.07
CA LEU A 68 11.30 -11.50 -6.48
C LEU A 68 11.46 -11.62 -4.97
N ALA A 69 10.44 -11.19 -4.25
CA ALA A 69 10.29 -11.45 -2.82
C ALA A 69 9.11 -12.39 -2.60
N PHE A 70 9.26 -13.32 -1.66
CA PHE A 70 8.26 -14.33 -1.33
C PHE A 70 7.78 -14.13 0.10
N ASP A 71 6.47 -14.30 0.32
CA ASP A 71 5.90 -14.28 1.66
C ASP A 71 6.51 -15.41 2.50
N SER A 72 6.93 -15.09 3.71
CA SER A 72 7.62 -16.01 4.61
C SER A 72 6.72 -16.59 5.69
N LYS A 73 5.44 -16.20 5.72
CA LYS A 73 4.45 -16.79 6.63
C LYS A 73 4.20 -18.26 6.27
N PRO A 74 3.87 -19.12 7.25
CA PRO A 74 3.60 -20.54 6.99
C PRO A 74 2.51 -20.81 5.94
N ASP A 75 1.55 -19.89 5.83
CA ASP A 75 0.42 -19.89 4.89
C ASP A 75 0.50 -18.73 3.88
N GLY A 76 1.64 -18.04 3.82
CA GLY A 76 1.90 -16.94 2.91
C GLY A 76 2.10 -17.42 1.48
N TRP A 77 1.49 -16.73 0.52
CA TRP A 77 1.56 -17.08 -0.91
C TRP A 77 1.88 -15.88 -1.81
N HIS A 78 1.99 -14.69 -1.24
CA HIS A 78 2.23 -13.47 -2.00
C HIS A 78 3.64 -13.46 -2.58
N ILE A 79 3.74 -12.87 -3.78
CA ILE A 79 4.99 -12.64 -4.50
C ILE A 79 5.01 -11.16 -4.87
N TRP A 80 6.16 -10.52 -4.69
CA TRP A 80 6.38 -9.12 -5.06
C TRP A 80 7.49 -9.00 -6.09
N LEU A 81 7.31 -8.03 -6.99
CA LEU A 81 8.28 -7.59 -7.98
C LEU A 81 9.19 -6.50 -7.39
N ASN A 82 10.45 -6.46 -7.84
CA ASN A 82 11.30 -5.32 -7.57
C ASN A 82 10.93 -4.13 -8.48
N GLY A 83 10.06 -3.25 -7.97
CA GLY A 83 9.68 -2.02 -8.67
C GLY A 83 10.85 -1.08 -9.00
N SER A 84 11.99 -1.18 -8.30
CA SER A 84 13.18 -0.37 -8.62
C SER A 84 13.87 -0.77 -9.93
N LYS A 85 13.58 -1.98 -10.42
CA LYS A 85 14.02 -2.51 -11.71
C LYS A 85 12.97 -2.31 -12.81
N LEU A 86 11.82 -1.67 -12.52
CA LEU A 86 10.70 -1.54 -13.47
C LEU A 86 10.12 -2.89 -13.94
N MET A 87 10.25 -3.92 -13.11
CA MET A 87 9.75 -5.26 -13.42
C MET A 87 8.24 -5.27 -13.64
N THR A 88 7.78 -6.18 -14.50
CA THR A 88 6.34 -6.41 -14.73
C THR A 88 6.03 -7.89 -14.82
N ALA A 89 4.79 -8.28 -14.52
CA ALA A 89 4.31 -9.64 -14.67
C ALA A 89 3.05 -9.69 -15.52
N TRP A 90 2.91 -10.74 -16.33
CA TRP A 90 1.73 -11.00 -17.14
C TRP A 90 1.25 -12.43 -16.93
N ASN A 91 0.03 -12.57 -16.40
CA ASN A 91 -0.65 -13.87 -16.28
C ASN A 91 -1.12 -14.32 -17.68
N VAL A 92 -0.59 -15.42 -18.18
CA VAL A 92 -0.97 -16.04 -19.46
C VAL A 92 -1.99 -17.18 -19.30
N GLY A 93 -2.42 -17.45 -18.07
CA GLY A 93 -3.39 -18.47 -17.70
C GLY A 93 -2.77 -19.87 -17.60
N ALA A 94 -3.64 -20.87 -17.52
CA ALA A 94 -3.26 -22.29 -17.49
C ALA A 94 -2.75 -22.75 -18.87
N VAL A 95 -1.45 -22.57 -19.10
CA VAL A 95 -0.73 -23.05 -20.28
C VAL A 95 0.40 -24.00 -19.89
N ASP A 96 0.89 -24.79 -20.84
CA ASP A 96 2.04 -25.66 -20.62
C ASP A 96 3.33 -24.83 -20.57
N ILE A 97 3.94 -24.72 -19.40
CA ILE A 97 5.19 -23.98 -19.17
C ILE A 97 6.38 -24.54 -19.97
N THR A 98 6.29 -25.78 -20.46
CA THR A 98 7.34 -26.41 -21.26
C THR A 98 7.25 -26.06 -22.74
N GLN A 99 6.15 -25.44 -23.18
CA GLN A 99 5.99 -24.97 -24.54
C GLN A 99 6.40 -23.50 -24.68
N PRO A 100 6.94 -23.08 -25.84
CA PRO A 100 7.20 -21.68 -26.10
C PRO A 100 5.92 -20.84 -25.93
N THR A 101 6.00 -19.81 -25.11
CA THR A 101 4.92 -18.81 -24.95
C THR A 101 5.34 -17.54 -25.69
N ASP A 102 4.47 -17.04 -26.56
CA ASP A 102 4.67 -15.76 -27.24
C ASP A 102 4.42 -14.60 -26.26
N THR A 103 5.20 -13.52 -26.39
CA THR A 103 5.04 -12.28 -25.62
C THR A 103 4.08 -11.29 -26.28
N THR A 104 3.48 -11.62 -27.42
CA THR A 104 2.46 -10.79 -28.08
C THR A 104 1.31 -10.47 -27.13
N GLY A 105 1.03 -9.18 -26.93
CA GLY A 105 -0.01 -8.70 -26.01
C GLY A 105 0.48 -8.39 -24.58
N MET A 106 1.71 -8.76 -24.22
CA MET A 106 2.27 -8.45 -22.90
C MET A 106 2.30 -6.95 -22.61
N HIS A 107 2.62 -6.12 -23.61
CA HIS A 107 2.66 -4.66 -23.45
C HIS A 107 1.36 -4.08 -22.85
N ASP A 108 0.22 -4.63 -23.26
CA ASP A 108 -1.11 -4.12 -22.88
C ASP A 108 -1.66 -4.78 -21.61
N ALA A 109 -1.19 -5.99 -21.29
CA ALA A 109 -1.72 -6.81 -20.20
C ALA A 109 -0.76 -7.00 -19.01
N ARG A 110 0.49 -6.53 -19.10
CA ARG A 110 1.45 -6.56 -18.00
C ARG A 110 0.99 -5.71 -16.82
N ARG A 111 1.31 -6.17 -15.62
CA ARG A 111 0.98 -5.53 -14.35
C ARG A 111 2.23 -5.24 -13.53
N ILE A 112 2.11 -4.26 -12.65
CA ILE A 112 3.08 -3.89 -11.63
C ILE A 112 2.43 -4.05 -10.25
N ASP A 113 3.25 -4.14 -9.22
CA ASP A 113 2.77 -4.03 -7.84
C ASP A 113 2.34 -2.59 -7.54
N ALA A 114 1.34 -2.43 -6.67
CA ALA A 114 1.01 -1.11 -6.12
C ALA A 114 2.16 -0.60 -5.24
N PRO A 115 2.51 0.70 -5.30
CA PRO A 115 3.64 1.27 -4.57
C PRO A 115 3.40 1.42 -3.05
N SER A 116 2.31 0.85 -2.52
CA SER A 116 1.98 0.87 -1.09
C SER A 116 2.69 -0.23 -0.29
N GLY A 117 3.21 -1.27 -0.96
CA GLY A 117 3.73 -2.48 -0.30
C GLY A 117 2.63 -3.34 0.34
N HIS A 118 1.36 -3.02 0.11
CA HIS A 118 0.24 -3.79 0.64
C HIS A 118 -0.02 -5.05 -0.22
N PRO A 119 -0.29 -6.22 0.39
CA PRO A 119 -0.39 -7.50 -0.33
C PRO A 119 -1.63 -7.64 -1.23
N ASP A 120 -2.64 -6.78 -1.08
CA ASP A 120 -3.89 -6.85 -1.84
C ASP A 120 -3.78 -6.45 -3.31
N SER A 121 -2.63 -5.90 -3.71
CA SER A 121 -2.41 -5.27 -5.02
C SER A 121 -1.05 -5.63 -5.62
N THR A 122 -0.70 -6.92 -5.64
CA THR A 122 0.49 -7.42 -6.35
C THR A 122 0.16 -7.74 -7.82
N ALA A 123 1.17 -7.69 -8.69
CA ALA A 123 1.05 -8.05 -10.11
C ALA A 123 0.62 -9.51 -10.32
N PHE A 124 0.93 -10.37 -9.34
CA PHE A 124 0.55 -11.79 -9.33
C PHE A 124 -0.89 -12.02 -8.86
N GLY A 125 -1.47 -11.13 -8.03
CA GLY A 125 -2.81 -11.29 -7.48
C GLY A 125 -3.00 -12.63 -6.77
N ASN A 126 -4.25 -13.07 -6.60
CA ASN A 126 -4.58 -14.37 -6.00
C ASN A 126 -4.49 -15.52 -7.04
N ALA A 127 -3.27 -15.84 -7.47
CA ALA A 127 -3.01 -16.94 -8.41
C ALA A 127 -2.53 -18.23 -7.71
N TRP A 128 -2.51 -18.26 -6.37
CA TRP A 128 -2.05 -19.43 -5.64
C TRP A 128 -2.97 -20.64 -5.90
N GLY A 129 -2.38 -21.74 -6.38
CA GLY A 129 -3.13 -22.95 -6.70
C GLY A 129 -3.99 -22.88 -7.96
N SER A 130 -3.96 -21.79 -8.75
CA SER A 130 -4.71 -21.72 -10.02
C SER A 130 -4.09 -22.57 -11.13
N GLY A 131 -2.78 -22.86 -11.04
CA GLY A 131 -2.03 -23.52 -12.11
C GLY A 131 -1.70 -22.58 -13.28
N ASP A 132 -1.91 -21.27 -13.10
CA ASP A 132 -1.56 -20.26 -14.10
C ASP A 132 -0.05 -20.11 -14.25
N VAL A 133 0.38 -19.81 -15.47
CA VAL A 133 1.75 -19.45 -15.81
C VAL A 133 1.84 -17.93 -15.95
N PHE A 134 2.97 -17.38 -15.50
CA PHE A 134 3.28 -15.96 -15.61
C PHE A 134 4.54 -15.76 -16.44
N VAL A 135 4.50 -14.77 -17.34
CA VAL A 135 5.69 -14.19 -17.95
C VAL A 135 6.13 -13.02 -17.09
N VAL A 136 7.39 -13.04 -16.64
CA VAL A 136 7.98 -11.97 -15.82
C VAL A 136 9.05 -11.25 -16.63
N ASP A 137 8.86 -9.96 -16.83
CA ASP A 137 9.87 -9.06 -17.40
C ASP A 137 10.71 -8.50 -16.24
N LEU A 138 12.02 -8.73 -16.29
CA LEU A 138 12.95 -8.36 -15.23
C LEU A 138 13.41 -6.90 -15.30
N GLY A 139 12.93 -6.13 -16.29
CA GLY A 139 13.29 -4.72 -16.51
C GLY A 139 14.40 -4.50 -17.51
#